data_AF-D5M910-F1
#
_entry.id   AF-D5M910-F1
#
_cell.length_a   1.000
_cell.length_b   1.000
_cell.length_c   1.000
_cell.angle_alpha   90.00
_cell.angle_beta   90.00
_cell.angle_gamma   90.00
#
_symmetry.space_group_name_H-M   'P 1'
#
loop_
_entity.id
_entity.type
_entity.pdbx_description
1 polymer ?
#
loop_
_entity_poly.entity_id
_entity_poly.type
_entity_poly.pdbx_seq_one_letter_code
_entity_poly.pdbx_strand_id
1 'polypeptide(L)'
;MAAGISASAGSRTICLRHNPFRGPKSASTAPPVLFFSPLTRNFGAILLSRRKPRLAVCFVLKNEKLNSTIQSECEVIQDQIQVEINEEKSLAACWLAEKLARKKSERFTYLVAAVMSSLGITSMAILSVYYRFSWQMEGGEVPFSEMLATFTLSFGAAVGMEYWARWAHRALWHASLWHMHESHHRPREGPFEMNDVFAITNAVPAIALLSYGFFHKGLVPGLCFGAGLGITVFGMAYMFVHDGLVHKRFPVGPIANVPYFRRVAAAHQLHHSDKFDGVPYGLFLGPKELEEVGGLEELEKEVNRRIKISKGLL
;
A
#
# COMPACT_ATOMS: atom_id res chain seq x y z
N MET A 1 59.69 56.26 -7.88
CA MET A 1 61.01 55.64 -7.66
C MET A 1 60.86 54.48 -6.70
N ALA A 2 61.86 53.59 -6.63
CA ALA A 2 62.02 52.49 -5.68
C ALA A 2 60.91 51.43 -5.65
N ALA A 3 61.31 50.15 -5.71
CA ALA A 3 60.45 49.00 -5.52
C ALA A 3 60.71 48.37 -4.13
N GLY A 4 59.73 47.63 -3.61
CA GLY A 4 59.86 46.84 -2.39
C GLY A 4 59.22 45.47 -2.58
N ILE A 5 60.03 44.45 -2.90
CA ILE A 5 59.60 43.05 -2.97
C ILE A 5 59.89 42.42 -1.60
N SER A 6 58.95 41.64 -1.06
CA SER A 6 59.26 40.69 0.01
C SER A 6 58.47 39.40 -0.15
N ALA A 7 59.23 38.30 -0.13
CA ALA A 7 58.80 36.93 0.11
C ALA A 7 59.94 36.31 0.97
N SER A 8 59.78 35.21 1.69
CA SER A 8 58.73 34.20 1.74
C SER A 8 58.77 33.51 3.11
N ALA A 9 57.92 32.50 3.34
CA ALA A 9 58.26 31.22 3.97
C ALA A 9 56.99 30.59 4.58
N GLY A 10 56.79 29.30 4.34
CA GLY A 10 55.86 28.49 5.12
C GLY A 10 56.62 27.47 5.96
N SER A 11 55.97 26.87 6.94
CA SER A 11 56.46 25.65 7.58
C SER A 11 55.35 24.61 7.66
N ARG A 12 55.67 23.38 7.26
CA ARG A 12 54.83 22.19 7.46
C ARG A 12 55.35 21.45 8.68
N THR A 13 54.47 21.10 9.60
CA THR A 13 54.74 20.07 10.61
C THR A 13 54.03 18.77 10.21
N ILE A 14 54.81 17.69 10.06
CA ILE A 14 54.31 16.34 9.79
C ILE A 14 54.91 15.42 10.86
N CYS A 15 54.07 14.80 11.68
CA CYS A 15 54.33 13.59 12.47
C CYS A 15 53.07 13.22 13.26
N LEU A 16 52.89 11.98 13.74
CA LEU A 16 53.03 10.70 13.05
C LEU A 16 52.19 9.67 13.83
N ARG A 17 51.55 8.74 13.12
CA ARG A 17 50.67 7.68 13.63
C ARG A 17 51.42 6.68 14.53
N HIS A 18 50.88 6.31 15.69
CA HIS A 18 51.02 4.93 16.20
C HIS A 18 49.89 4.44 17.13
N ASN A 19 49.56 3.15 16.95
CA ASN A 19 48.85 2.20 17.83
C ASN A 19 49.93 1.32 18.55
N PRO A 20 49.68 0.26 19.37
CA PRO A 20 48.45 -0.57 19.52
C PRO A 20 48.14 -1.12 20.95
N PHE A 21 47.10 -1.98 21.07
CA PHE A 21 47.00 -3.28 21.81
C PHE A 21 45.59 -3.89 21.50
N ARG A 22 45.26 -5.21 21.40
CA ARG A 22 45.88 -6.55 21.61
C ARG A 22 46.03 -6.98 23.08
N GLY A 23 45.56 -8.14 23.57
CA GLY A 23 44.77 -9.29 23.04
C GLY A 23 44.67 -10.38 24.14
N PRO A 24 44.40 -11.68 23.86
CA PRO A 24 43.75 -12.33 22.69
C PRO A 24 42.22 -12.48 22.97
N LYS A 25 41.32 -13.23 22.31
CA LYS A 25 41.25 -14.28 21.26
C LYS A 25 41.44 -15.77 21.68
N SER A 26 40.53 -16.66 21.24
CA SER A 26 40.69 -18.13 21.16
C SER A 26 40.14 -18.69 19.81
N ALA A 27 39.80 -19.99 19.68
CA ALA A 27 39.63 -20.67 18.37
C ALA A 27 38.64 -21.86 18.27
N SER A 28 38.36 -22.25 17.00
CA SER A 28 37.81 -23.53 16.49
C SER A 28 36.29 -23.81 16.61
N THR A 29 35.58 -24.46 15.67
CA THR A 29 35.93 -25.07 14.35
C THR A 29 34.83 -24.74 13.29
N ALA A 30 35.01 -25.07 12.00
CA ALA A 30 34.21 -24.54 10.86
C ALA A 30 33.35 -25.62 10.09
N PRO A 31 32.87 -25.46 8.82
CA PRO A 31 31.42 -25.58 8.51
C PRO A 31 31.10 -26.62 7.39
N PRO A 32 29.89 -26.56 6.76
CA PRO A 32 29.90 -26.23 5.33
C PRO A 32 28.75 -25.33 4.79
N VAL A 33 29.14 -24.43 3.89
CA VAL A 33 28.46 -23.92 2.66
C VAL A 33 26.93 -23.77 2.63
N LEU A 34 26.49 -22.50 2.49
CA LEU A 34 25.34 -22.12 1.67
C LEU A 34 25.79 -21.06 0.64
N PHE A 35 25.41 -21.25 -0.64
CA PHE A 35 25.50 -20.21 -1.67
C PHE A 35 24.17 -19.45 -1.74
N PHE A 36 24.21 -18.12 -1.68
CA PHE A 36 23.40 -17.16 -2.45
C PHE A 36 23.56 -15.75 -1.84
N SER A 37 24.48 -14.94 -2.38
CA SER A 37 24.72 -13.57 -1.92
C SER A 37 23.87 -12.55 -2.70
N PRO A 38 23.12 -11.66 -2.05
CA PRO A 38 22.49 -10.52 -2.72
C PRO A 38 23.54 -9.46 -3.09
N LEU A 39 23.34 -8.78 -4.23
CA LEU A 39 24.30 -7.82 -4.77
C LEU A 39 24.30 -6.51 -3.97
N THR A 40 25.34 -6.24 -3.20
CA THR A 40 25.48 -4.99 -2.41
C THR A 40 25.71 -3.78 -3.31
N ARG A 41 24.64 -3.07 -3.66
CA ARG A 41 24.69 -1.81 -4.41
C ARG A 41 25.11 -0.66 -3.48
N ASN A 42 26.33 -0.14 -3.68
CA ASN A 42 26.89 0.93 -2.85
C ASN A 42 25.97 2.16 -2.74
N PHE A 43 25.75 2.63 -1.51
CA PHE A 43 25.25 3.98 -1.27
C PHE A 43 26.34 5.00 -1.66
N GLY A 44 26.02 5.85 -2.64
CA GLY A 44 26.90 6.96 -3.03
C GLY A 44 27.01 8.00 -1.91
N ALA A 45 28.23 8.44 -1.62
CA ALA A 45 28.48 9.41 -0.56
C ALA A 45 27.83 10.78 -0.87
N ILE A 46 27.16 11.38 0.12
CA ILE A 46 26.59 12.72 0.02
C ILE A 46 27.72 13.75 0.04
N LEU A 47 28.16 14.17 -1.15
CA LEU A 47 29.14 15.24 -1.31
C LEU A 47 28.50 16.61 -1.04
N LEU A 48 28.68 17.14 0.17
CA LEU A 48 28.39 18.55 0.48
C LEU A 48 29.29 19.46 -0.39
N SER A 49 28.71 19.98 -1.47
CA SER A 49 29.40 20.93 -2.36
C SER A 49 29.55 22.30 -1.71
N ARG A 50 30.62 22.45 -0.91
CA ARG A 50 30.98 23.68 -0.19
C ARG A 50 31.48 24.72 -1.20
N ARG A 51 30.56 25.48 -1.81
CA ARG A 51 30.86 26.56 -2.77
C ARG A 51 31.96 27.49 -2.24
N LYS A 52 33.11 27.52 -2.92
CA LYS A 52 34.12 28.58 -2.71
C LYS A 52 33.64 29.86 -3.40
N PRO A 53 33.74 31.04 -2.77
CA PRO A 53 33.55 32.29 -3.49
C PRO A 53 34.69 32.47 -4.51
N ARG A 54 34.34 32.70 -5.79
CA ARG A 54 35.25 33.27 -6.77
C ARG A 54 34.91 34.74 -6.92
N LEU A 55 35.85 35.63 -6.60
CA LEU A 55 35.75 37.04 -7.00
C LEU A 55 35.95 37.12 -8.52
N ALA A 56 34.88 37.41 -9.25
CA ALA A 56 34.93 37.73 -10.67
C ALA A 56 34.98 39.26 -10.82
N VAL A 57 36.11 39.79 -11.28
CA VAL A 57 36.23 41.22 -11.61
C VAL A 57 35.73 41.42 -13.04
N CYS A 58 34.57 42.05 -13.19
CA CYS A 58 33.98 42.35 -14.50
C CYS A 58 34.52 43.69 -15.05
N PHE A 59 35.31 43.64 -16.12
CA PHE A 59 35.72 44.83 -16.86
C PHE A 59 34.72 45.10 -17.99
N VAL A 60 33.87 46.12 -17.83
CA VAL A 60 32.90 46.55 -18.84
C VAL A 60 33.58 47.44 -19.88
N LEU A 61 34.23 46.83 -20.87
CA LEU A 61 34.63 47.52 -22.10
C LEU A 61 33.41 47.66 -23.01
N LYS A 62 32.79 48.85 -23.00
CA LYS A 62 31.58 49.15 -23.79
C LYS A 62 31.92 49.26 -25.29
N ASN A 63 31.88 48.12 -25.99
CA ASN A 63 32.09 48.03 -27.43
C ASN A 63 30.81 47.49 -28.09
N GLU A 64 30.08 48.35 -28.79
CA GLU A 64 28.72 48.06 -29.28
C GLU A 64 28.67 46.87 -30.25
N LYS A 65 29.76 46.63 -30.99
CA LYS A 65 29.90 45.51 -31.92
C LYS A 65 30.17 44.16 -31.25
N LEU A 66 30.47 44.14 -29.95
CA LEU A 66 30.63 42.91 -29.15
C LEU A 66 29.31 42.52 -28.46
N ASN A 67 28.51 43.51 -28.04
CA ASN A 67 27.23 43.27 -27.37
C ASN A 67 26.25 42.47 -28.23
N SER A 68 26.17 42.74 -29.53
CA SER A 68 25.29 42.00 -30.45
C SER A 68 25.68 40.53 -30.62
N THR A 69 26.99 40.22 -30.64
CA THR A 69 27.48 38.84 -30.65
C THR A 69 27.14 38.12 -29.34
N ILE A 70 27.42 38.75 -28.19
CA ILE A 70 27.10 38.19 -26.86
C ILE A 70 25.59 37.97 -26.70
N GLN A 71 24.75 38.89 -27.22
CA GLN A 71 23.30 38.78 -27.17
C GLN A 71 22.80 37.60 -28.02
N SER A 72 23.33 37.43 -29.23
CA SER A 72 23.01 36.29 -30.10
C SER A 72 23.48 34.94 -29.53
N GLU A 73 24.69 34.87 -28.95
CA GLU A 73 25.17 33.67 -28.25
C GLU A 73 24.29 33.34 -27.03
N CYS A 74 23.84 34.36 -26.28
CA CYS A 74 22.97 34.18 -25.13
C CYS A 74 21.56 33.70 -25.51
N GLU A 75 21.00 34.17 -26.64
CA GLU A 75 19.73 33.66 -27.19
C GLU A 75 19.86 32.19 -27.60
N VAL A 76 20.92 31.81 -28.33
CA VAL A 76 21.18 30.41 -28.73
C VAL A 76 21.35 29.49 -27.52
N ILE A 77 22.05 29.93 -26.47
CA ILE A 77 22.20 29.17 -25.22
C ILE A 77 20.84 29.02 -24.51
N GLN A 78 20.00 30.06 -24.51
CA GLN A 78 18.69 30.01 -23.86
C GLN A 78 17.69 29.12 -24.61
N ASP A 79 17.74 29.09 -25.95
CA ASP A 79 16.98 28.13 -26.77
C ASP A 79 17.45 26.69 -26.53
N GLN A 80 18.75 26.43 -26.43
CA GLN A 80 19.28 25.09 -26.09
C GLN A 80 18.78 24.61 -24.72
N ILE A 81 18.85 25.46 -23.70
CA ILE A 81 18.31 25.17 -22.35
C ILE A 81 16.79 24.92 -22.41
N GLN A 82 16.06 25.68 -23.22
CA GLN A 82 14.61 25.51 -23.38
C GLN A 82 14.25 24.20 -24.10
N VAL A 83 15.09 23.72 -25.04
CA VAL A 83 14.97 22.41 -25.66
C VAL A 83 15.24 21.28 -24.65
N GLU A 84 16.36 21.31 -23.92
CA GLU A 84 16.67 20.31 -22.88
C GLU A 84 15.55 20.19 -21.84
N ILE A 85 15.03 21.33 -21.36
CA ILE A 85 13.90 21.40 -20.41
C ILE A 85 12.60 20.81 -21.01
N ASN A 86 12.37 20.94 -22.31
CA ASN A 86 11.22 20.32 -22.97
C ASN A 86 11.42 18.82 -23.22
N GLU A 87 12.64 18.36 -23.49
CA GLU A 87 12.96 16.93 -23.57
C GLU A 87 12.83 16.24 -22.19
N GLU A 88 13.31 16.86 -21.11
CA GLU A 88 13.11 16.35 -19.74
C GLU A 88 11.61 16.23 -19.39
N LYS A 89 10.82 17.28 -19.69
CA LYS A 89 9.35 17.25 -19.52
C LYS A 89 8.69 16.17 -20.37
N SER A 90 9.16 15.96 -21.60
CA SER A 90 8.65 14.92 -22.51
C SER A 90 8.95 13.51 -21.97
N LEU A 91 10.17 13.26 -21.50
CA LEU A 91 10.57 12.03 -20.83
C LEU A 91 9.77 11.78 -19.54
N ALA A 92 9.58 12.82 -18.71
CA ALA A 92 8.77 12.73 -17.50
C ALA A 92 7.29 12.43 -17.81
N ALA A 93 6.71 13.08 -18.82
CA ALA A 93 5.34 12.83 -19.28
C ALA A 93 5.19 11.42 -19.87
N CYS A 94 6.17 10.94 -20.64
CA CYS A 94 6.22 9.59 -21.20
C CYS A 94 6.27 8.54 -20.08
N TRP A 95 7.17 8.70 -19.10
CA TRP A 95 7.26 7.81 -17.94
C TRP A 95 6.00 7.82 -17.07
N LEU A 96 5.37 9.00 -16.88
CA LEU A 96 4.08 9.10 -16.20
C LEU A 96 2.97 8.38 -16.98
N ALA A 97 2.94 8.50 -18.31
CA ALA A 97 1.99 7.78 -19.16
C ALA A 97 2.19 6.27 -19.11
N GLU A 98 3.43 5.77 -19.18
CA GLU A 98 3.78 4.35 -19.02
C GLU A 98 3.35 3.84 -17.64
N LYS A 99 3.68 4.58 -16.58
CA LYS A 99 3.33 4.23 -15.19
C LYS A 99 1.82 4.24 -14.95
N LEU A 100 1.07 5.12 -15.62
CA LEU A 100 -0.40 5.13 -15.60
C LEU A 100 -0.99 3.98 -16.43
N ALA A 101 -0.42 3.67 -17.60
CA ALA A 101 -0.83 2.54 -18.42
C ALA A 101 -0.62 1.21 -17.69
N ARG A 102 0.52 1.02 -17.01
CA ARG A 102 0.80 -0.16 -16.18
C ARG A 102 -0.15 -0.26 -14.99
N LYS A 103 -0.41 0.84 -14.27
CA LYS A 103 -1.44 0.86 -13.22
C LYS A 103 -2.86 0.57 -13.75
N LYS A 104 -3.15 0.90 -15.01
CA LYS A 104 -4.44 0.59 -15.66
C LYS A 104 -4.55 -0.89 -16.04
N SER A 105 -3.48 -1.49 -16.58
CA SER A 105 -3.48 -2.94 -16.89
C SER A 105 -3.48 -3.78 -15.62
N GLU A 106 -2.67 -3.45 -14.60
CA GLU A 106 -2.71 -4.08 -13.26
C GLU A 106 -4.15 -4.07 -12.72
N ARG A 107 -4.80 -2.89 -12.66
CA ARG A 107 -6.19 -2.74 -12.19
C ARG A 107 -7.23 -3.54 -12.97
N PHE A 108 -7.01 -3.73 -14.27
CA PHE A 108 -7.87 -4.56 -15.11
C PHE A 108 -7.66 -6.05 -14.81
N THR A 109 -6.42 -6.51 -14.66
CA THR A 109 -6.11 -7.87 -14.22
C THR A 109 -6.71 -8.17 -12.85
N TYR A 110 -6.63 -7.25 -11.88
CA TYR A 110 -7.31 -7.39 -10.59
C TYR A 110 -8.83 -7.43 -10.71
N LEU A 111 -9.44 -6.62 -11.58
CA LEU A 111 -10.89 -6.68 -11.81
C LEU A 111 -11.31 -8.04 -12.36
N VAL A 112 -10.61 -8.56 -13.37
CA VAL A 112 -10.89 -9.88 -13.96
C VAL A 112 -10.69 -10.98 -12.92
N ALA A 113 -9.59 -10.94 -12.15
CA ALA A 113 -9.33 -11.90 -11.08
C ALA A 113 -10.43 -11.87 -10.00
N ALA A 114 -10.82 -10.68 -9.52
CA ALA A 114 -11.85 -10.50 -8.50
C ALA A 114 -13.24 -10.95 -8.99
N VAL A 115 -13.60 -10.68 -10.25
CA VAL A 115 -14.87 -11.13 -10.83
C VAL A 115 -14.87 -12.65 -11.02
N MET A 116 -13.82 -13.22 -11.61
CA MET A 116 -13.74 -14.66 -11.86
C MET A 116 -13.66 -15.48 -10.56
N SER A 117 -12.91 -15.02 -9.55
CA SER A 117 -12.89 -15.66 -8.23
C SER A 117 -14.24 -15.57 -7.53
N SER A 118 -14.92 -14.41 -7.59
CA SER A 118 -16.25 -14.23 -7.02
C SER A 118 -17.29 -15.14 -7.66
N LEU A 119 -17.30 -15.26 -8.99
CA LEU A 119 -18.18 -16.16 -9.73
C LEU A 119 -17.88 -17.63 -9.40
N GLY A 120 -16.60 -18.02 -9.31
CA GLY A 120 -16.20 -19.37 -8.90
C GLY A 120 -16.64 -19.71 -7.47
N ILE A 121 -16.38 -18.82 -6.52
CA ILE A 121 -16.71 -19.00 -5.10
C ILE A 121 -18.23 -19.02 -4.88
N THR A 122 -18.98 -18.11 -5.52
CA THR A 122 -20.45 -18.10 -5.39
C THR A 122 -21.11 -19.29 -6.05
N SER A 123 -20.66 -19.69 -7.25
CA SER A 123 -21.13 -20.92 -7.91
C SER A 123 -20.85 -22.16 -7.06
N MET A 124 -19.62 -22.28 -6.53
CA MET A 124 -19.24 -23.38 -5.64
C MET A 124 -20.06 -23.37 -4.34
N ALA A 125 -20.28 -22.22 -3.72
CA ALA A 125 -21.08 -22.10 -2.50
C ALA A 125 -22.56 -22.49 -2.73
N ILE A 126 -23.17 -22.02 -3.82
CA ILE A 126 -24.54 -22.41 -4.22
C ILE A 126 -24.61 -23.93 -4.44
N LEU A 127 -23.64 -24.49 -5.16
CA LEU A 127 -23.58 -25.92 -5.46
C LEU A 127 -23.35 -26.78 -4.21
N SER A 128 -22.50 -26.33 -3.29
CA SER A 128 -22.28 -26.99 -1.99
C SER A 128 -23.50 -26.92 -1.07
N VAL A 129 -24.22 -25.79 -1.03
CA VAL A 129 -25.51 -25.66 -0.32
C VAL A 129 -26.54 -26.62 -0.91
N TYR A 130 -26.66 -26.66 -2.24
CA TYR A 130 -27.58 -27.54 -2.94
C TYR A 130 -27.28 -29.02 -2.65
N TYR A 131 -26.04 -29.49 -2.88
CA TYR A 131 -25.69 -30.88 -2.64
C TYR A 131 -25.78 -31.28 -1.16
N ARG A 132 -25.43 -30.38 -0.21
CA ARG A 132 -25.62 -30.63 1.23
C ARG A 132 -27.05 -31.05 1.53
N PHE A 133 -28.02 -30.21 1.17
CA PHE A 133 -29.40 -30.44 1.55
C PHE A 133 -30.06 -31.52 0.68
N SER A 134 -29.68 -31.64 -0.60
CA SER A 134 -30.10 -32.75 -1.46
C SER A 134 -29.76 -34.12 -0.84
N TRP A 135 -28.49 -34.33 -0.48
CA TRP A 135 -27.98 -35.55 0.18
C TRP A 135 -28.55 -35.80 1.59
N GLN A 136 -29.14 -34.78 2.22
CA GLN A 136 -29.90 -34.94 3.47
C GLN A 136 -31.35 -35.35 3.21
N MET A 137 -32.00 -34.76 2.20
CA MET A 137 -33.40 -35.01 1.84
C MET A 137 -33.64 -36.33 1.07
N GLU A 138 -32.60 -37.06 0.70
CA GLU A 138 -32.70 -38.45 0.18
C GLU A 138 -33.48 -39.39 1.12
N GLY A 139 -33.53 -39.08 2.43
CA GLY A 139 -34.35 -39.80 3.42
C GLY A 139 -35.83 -39.39 3.45
N GLY A 140 -36.28 -38.46 2.60
CA GLY A 140 -37.66 -37.96 2.54
C GLY A 140 -38.01 -36.86 3.56
N GLU A 141 -37.25 -36.74 4.65
CA GLU A 141 -37.45 -35.68 5.65
C GLU A 141 -36.67 -34.39 5.29
N VAL A 142 -37.31 -33.22 5.49
CA VAL A 142 -36.69 -31.91 5.26
C VAL A 142 -36.10 -31.38 6.57
N PRO A 143 -34.77 -31.14 6.65
CA PRO A 143 -34.09 -30.79 7.91
C PRO A 143 -34.23 -29.29 8.25
N PHE A 144 -35.46 -28.80 8.41
CA PHE A 144 -35.77 -27.38 8.62
C PHE A 144 -34.96 -26.71 9.75
N SER A 145 -34.70 -27.42 10.85
CA SER A 145 -33.90 -26.93 11.97
C SER A 145 -32.43 -26.72 11.60
N GLU A 146 -31.83 -27.65 10.85
CA GLU A 146 -30.47 -27.49 10.33
C GLU A 146 -30.39 -26.38 9.27
N MET A 147 -31.38 -26.30 8.37
CA MET A 147 -31.45 -25.24 7.35
C MET A 147 -31.51 -23.84 7.99
N LEU A 148 -32.39 -23.66 8.99
CA LEU A 148 -32.53 -22.40 9.72
C LEU A 148 -31.28 -22.06 10.55
N ALA A 149 -30.69 -23.05 11.22
CA ALA A 149 -29.44 -22.88 11.97
C ALA A 149 -28.25 -22.51 11.07
N THR A 150 -28.14 -23.16 9.91
CA THR A 150 -27.12 -22.87 8.88
C THR A 150 -27.27 -21.44 8.35
N PHE A 151 -28.50 -21.02 8.03
CA PHE A 151 -28.78 -19.66 7.53
C PHE A 151 -28.52 -18.59 8.59
N THR A 152 -29.07 -18.75 9.80
CA THR A 152 -28.93 -17.77 10.89
C THR A 152 -27.49 -17.62 11.34
N LEU A 153 -26.71 -18.72 11.45
CA LEU A 153 -25.29 -18.62 11.78
C LEU A 153 -24.43 -18.12 10.60
N SER A 154 -24.82 -18.34 9.34
CA SER A 154 -24.16 -17.71 8.19
C SER A 154 -24.30 -16.19 8.21
N PHE A 155 -25.53 -15.68 8.41
CA PHE A 155 -25.75 -14.24 8.58
C PHE A 155 -25.04 -13.69 9.84
N GLY A 156 -25.16 -14.40 10.96
CA GLY A 156 -24.52 -14.04 12.23
C GLY A 156 -22.99 -14.00 12.15
N ALA A 157 -22.36 -14.94 11.45
CA ALA A 157 -20.92 -14.95 11.22
C ALA A 157 -20.48 -13.86 10.24
N ALA A 158 -21.25 -13.59 9.18
CA ALA A 158 -20.95 -12.49 8.25
C ALA A 158 -20.96 -11.12 8.94
N VAL A 159 -21.89 -10.90 9.88
CA VAL A 159 -21.93 -9.70 10.73
C VAL A 159 -20.84 -9.73 11.81
N GLY A 160 -20.65 -10.87 12.48
CA GLY A 160 -19.65 -11.07 13.54
C GLY A 160 -18.21 -10.86 13.07
N MET A 161 -17.93 -11.17 11.80
CA MET A 161 -16.61 -10.95 11.20
C MET A 161 -16.19 -9.48 11.12
N GLU A 162 -17.11 -8.52 11.08
CA GLU A 162 -16.75 -7.08 11.20
C GLU A 162 -16.22 -6.77 12.60
N TYR A 163 -16.82 -7.33 13.65
CA TYR A 163 -16.36 -7.15 15.03
C TYR A 163 -15.03 -7.87 15.29
N TRP A 164 -14.87 -9.08 14.74
CA TRP A 164 -13.61 -9.82 14.77
C TRP A 164 -12.50 -9.07 14.01
N ALA A 165 -12.77 -8.59 12.79
CA ALA A 165 -11.82 -7.82 11.99
C ALA A 165 -11.43 -6.51 12.70
N ARG A 166 -12.40 -5.72 13.20
CA ARG A 166 -12.16 -4.52 14.02
C ARG A 166 -11.24 -4.81 15.21
N TRP A 167 -11.52 -5.90 15.94
CA TRP A 167 -10.70 -6.31 17.09
C TRP A 167 -9.29 -6.75 16.67
N ALA A 168 -9.17 -7.64 15.68
CA ALA A 168 -7.89 -8.17 15.20
C ALA A 168 -7.01 -7.07 14.59
N HIS A 169 -7.61 -6.14 13.85
CA HIS A 169 -6.95 -4.98 13.29
C HIS A 169 -6.33 -4.10 14.39
N ARG A 170 -7.10 -3.74 15.43
CA ARG A 170 -6.60 -2.96 16.56
C ARG A 170 -5.60 -3.71 17.45
N ALA A 171 -5.92 -4.95 17.81
CA ALA A 171 -5.23 -5.69 18.89
C ALA A 171 -4.08 -6.59 18.40
N LEU A 172 -4.02 -6.92 17.11
CA LEU A 172 -2.99 -7.76 16.51
C LEU A 172 -2.24 -7.00 15.40
N TRP A 173 -2.95 -6.46 14.40
CA TRP A 173 -2.31 -5.85 13.22
C TRP A 173 -1.63 -4.51 13.54
N HIS A 174 -2.20 -3.67 14.40
CA HIS A 174 -1.55 -2.48 14.96
C HIS A 174 -0.64 -2.76 16.18
N ALA A 175 -0.38 -4.04 16.49
CA ALA A 175 0.46 -4.46 17.61
C ALA A 175 1.53 -5.46 17.15
N SER A 176 1.43 -6.73 17.55
CA SER A 176 2.44 -7.77 17.27
C SER A 176 2.65 -8.07 15.78
N LEU A 177 1.67 -7.81 14.93
CA LEU A 177 1.69 -8.09 13.49
C LEU A 177 1.88 -6.83 12.63
N TRP A 178 2.29 -5.70 13.22
CA TRP A 178 2.55 -4.45 12.48
C TRP A 178 3.51 -4.63 11.31
N HIS A 179 4.56 -5.45 11.46
CA HIS A 179 5.52 -5.71 10.38
C HIS A 179 4.90 -6.34 9.10
N MET A 180 3.72 -6.94 9.20
CA MET A 180 2.94 -7.44 8.05
C MET A 180 1.93 -6.39 7.56
N HIS A 181 1.34 -5.63 8.50
CA HIS A 181 0.34 -4.60 8.20
C HIS A 181 0.94 -3.30 7.67
N GLU A 182 2.20 -2.99 7.96
CA GLU A 182 2.89 -1.77 7.53
C GLU A 182 2.96 -1.61 5.99
N SER A 183 2.97 -2.72 5.24
CA SER A 183 2.89 -2.67 3.77
C SER A 183 1.56 -2.11 3.25
N HIS A 184 0.54 -2.06 4.10
CA HIS A 184 -0.81 -1.61 3.78
C HIS A 184 -0.98 -0.09 3.95
N HIS A 185 -0.32 0.47 4.97
CA HIS A 185 -0.25 1.91 5.25
C HIS A 185 0.67 2.66 4.29
N ARG A 186 1.68 1.97 3.74
CA ARG A 186 2.60 2.53 2.75
C ARG A 186 2.04 2.48 1.33
N PRO A 187 2.45 3.38 0.42
CA PRO A 187 2.05 3.31 -0.99
C PRO A 187 2.51 1.98 -1.64
N ARG A 188 1.55 1.11 -2.00
CA ARG A 188 1.80 -0.23 -2.56
C ARG A 188 2.83 -0.24 -3.72
N GLU A 189 3.85 -1.07 -3.57
CA GLU A 189 4.82 -1.40 -4.62
C GLU A 189 4.59 -2.83 -5.13
N GLY A 190 4.44 -3.00 -6.45
CA GLY A 190 4.20 -4.30 -7.05
C GLY A 190 2.78 -4.85 -6.84
N PRO A 191 2.56 -6.15 -7.10
CA PRO A 191 1.23 -6.76 -7.10
C PRO A 191 0.66 -7.04 -5.70
N PHE A 192 1.43 -7.73 -4.84
CA PHE A 192 0.99 -8.24 -3.54
C PHE A 192 1.54 -7.41 -2.38
N GLU A 193 0.82 -7.40 -1.26
CA GLU A 193 1.23 -6.80 0.02
C GLU A 193 1.45 -7.91 1.07
N MET A 194 2.32 -7.71 2.07
CA MET A 194 2.44 -8.67 3.19
C MET A 194 1.14 -8.77 4.00
N ASN A 195 0.35 -7.70 3.99
CA ASN A 195 -1.00 -7.64 4.52
C ASN A 195 -1.97 -8.66 3.89
N ASP A 196 -1.73 -9.10 2.65
CA ASP A 196 -2.58 -10.10 1.97
C ASP A 196 -2.60 -11.45 2.70
N VAL A 197 -1.57 -11.72 3.52
CA VAL A 197 -1.52 -12.91 4.38
C VAL A 197 -2.71 -12.95 5.34
N PHE A 198 -3.22 -11.82 5.85
CA PHE A 198 -4.37 -11.82 6.74
C PHE A 198 -5.66 -12.30 6.05
N ALA A 199 -5.82 -12.05 4.74
CA ALA A 199 -6.93 -12.60 3.98
C ALA A 199 -6.81 -14.13 3.87
N ILE A 200 -5.60 -14.65 3.63
CA ILE A 200 -5.31 -16.09 3.60
C ILE A 200 -5.56 -16.72 4.98
N THR A 201 -5.08 -16.09 6.07
CA THR A 201 -5.26 -16.58 7.45
C THR A 201 -6.74 -16.68 7.84
N ASN A 202 -7.61 -15.78 7.38
CA ASN A 202 -9.06 -15.89 7.62
C ASN A 202 -9.77 -16.84 6.63
N ALA A 203 -9.21 -17.09 5.45
CA ALA A 203 -9.75 -18.06 4.49
C ALA A 203 -9.56 -19.52 4.95
N VAL A 204 -8.43 -19.85 5.59
CA VAL A 204 -8.15 -21.21 6.11
C VAL A 204 -9.26 -21.75 7.04
N PRO A 205 -9.68 -21.06 8.12
CA PRO A 205 -10.75 -21.55 8.98
C PRO A 205 -12.11 -21.58 8.26
N ALA A 206 -12.38 -20.66 7.31
CA ALA A 206 -13.59 -20.72 6.51
C ALA A 206 -13.66 -22.00 5.66
N ILE A 207 -12.56 -22.36 4.98
CA ILE A 207 -12.43 -23.58 4.19
C ILE A 207 -12.54 -24.82 5.08
N ALA A 208 -11.92 -24.82 6.26
CA ALA A 208 -12.01 -25.92 7.22
C ALA A 208 -13.44 -26.13 7.73
N LEU A 209 -14.16 -25.05 8.07
CA LEU A 209 -15.55 -25.06 8.51
C LEU A 209 -16.52 -25.50 7.40
N LEU A 210 -16.32 -25.01 6.18
CA LEU A 210 -17.07 -25.43 4.99
C LEU A 210 -16.86 -26.92 4.69
N SER A 211 -15.61 -27.40 4.73
CA SER A 211 -15.26 -28.80 4.47
C SER A 211 -15.83 -29.74 5.55
N TYR A 212 -15.55 -29.47 6.83
CA TYR A 212 -16.09 -30.25 7.94
C TYR A 212 -17.62 -30.25 7.90
N GLY A 213 -18.23 -29.08 7.67
CA GLY A 213 -19.67 -28.98 7.50
C GLY A 213 -20.17 -29.88 6.36
N PHE A 214 -19.73 -29.63 5.13
CA PHE A 214 -20.20 -30.31 3.91
C PHE A 214 -20.19 -31.83 4.02
N PHE A 215 -19.09 -32.43 4.53
CA PHE A 215 -18.94 -33.89 4.59
C PHE A 215 -19.69 -34.60 5.74
N HIS A 216 -20.31 -33.87 6.68
CA HIS A 216 -21.02 -34.47 7.82
C HIS A 216 -22.51 -34.04 7.88
N LYS A 217 -23.41 -34.97 8.24
CA LYS A 217 -24.84 -34.69 8.45
C LYS A 217 -25.11 -34.21 9.88
N GLY A 218 -26.14 -33.39 10.08
CA GLY A 218 -26.65 -33.00 11.39
C GLY A 218 -26.32 -31.57 11.80
N LEU A 219 -26.96 -31.12 12.88
CA LEU A 219 -27.03 -29.72 13.29
C LEU A 219 -25.67 -29.06 13.51
N VAL A 220 -24.71 -29.74 14.15
CA VAL A 220 -23.38 -29.17 14.42
C VAL A 220 -22.57 -28.98 13.12
N PRO A 221 -22.44 -29.97 12.22
CA PRO A 221 -21.95 -29.75 10.86
C PRO A 221 -22.68 -28.65 10.08
N GLY A 222 -24.01 -28.54 10.18
CA GLY A 222 -24.78 -27.46 9.55
C GLY A 222 -24.41 -26.07 10.08
N LEU A 223 -24.26 -25.94 11.40
CA LEU A 223 -23.75 -24.73 12.06
C LEU A 223 -22.32 -24.39 11.58
N CYS A 224 -21.41 -25.37 11.52
CA CYS A 224 -20.06 -25.16 10.98
C CYS A 224 -20.09 -24.71 9.51
N PHE A 225 -20.90 -25.36 8.68
CA PHE A 225 -21.09 -24.97 7.27
C PHE A 225 -21.61 -23.53 7.15
N GLY A 226 -22.59 -23.17 7.97
CA GLY A 226 -23.13 -21.81 8.06
C GLY A 226 -22.06 -20.78 8.44
N ALA A 227 -21.31 -21.02 9.52
CA ALA A 227 -20.22 -20.14 9.94
C ALA A 227 -19.16 -19.97 8.84
N GLY A 228 -18.78 -21.06 8.16
CA GLY A 228 -17.86 -21.03 7.02
C GLY A 228 -18.38 -20.15 5.87
N LEU A 229 -19.64 -20.33 5.47
CA LEU A 229 -20.30 -19.48 4.47
C LEU A 229 -20.30 -18.00 4.87
N GLY A 230 -20.62 -17.69 6.13
CA GLY A 230 -20.63 -16.32 6.64
C GLY A 230 -19.27 -15.63 6.57
N ILE A 231 -18.20 -16.36 6.93
CA ILE A 231 -16.82 -15.86 6.80
C ILE A 231 -16.45 -15.64 5.32
N THR A 232 -16.85 -16.55 4.42
CA THR A 232 -16.63 -16.37 2.96
C THR A 232 -17.39 -15.17 2.41
N VAL A 233 -18.65 -14.95 2.81
CA VAL A 233 -19.45 -13.79 2.41
C VAL A 233 -18.81 -12.49 2.91
N PHE A 234 -18.36 -12.43 4.16
CA PHE A 234 -17.62 -11.28 4.67
C PHE A 234 -16.30 -11.06 3.90
N GLY A 235 -15.52 -12.11 3.64
CA GLY A 235 -14.28 -12.01 2.87
C GLY A 235 -14.47 -11.47 1.45
N MET A 236 -15.55 -11.88 0.77
CA MET A 236 -15.93 -11.32 -0.53
C MET A 236 -16.33 -9.83 -0.42
N ALA A 237 -17.16 -9.47 0.57
CA ALA A 237 -17.55 -8.08 0.80
C ALA A 237 -16.33 -7.19 1.13
N TYR A 238 -15.40 -7.72 1.93
CA TYR A 238 -14.12 -7.09 2.26
C TYR A 238 -13.30 -6.84 0.99
N MET A 239 -13.10 -7.84 0.13
CA MET A 239 -12.39 -7.67 -1.14
C MET A 239 -12.99 -6.56 -2.03
N PHE A 240 -14.31 -6.48 -2.17
CA PHE A 240 -14.91 -5.40 -2.99
C PHE A 240 -14.82 -4.02 -2.32
N VAL A 241 -15.01 -3.93 -0.99
CA VAL A 241 -15.08 -2.64 -0.30
C VAL A 241 -13.68 -2.13 0.09
N HIS A 242 -12.85 -2.95 0.71
CA HIS A 242 -11.48 -2.58 1.10
C HIS A 242 -10.55 -2.48 -0.11
N ASP A 243 -10.25 -3.60 -0.77
CA ASP A 243 -9.28 -3.67 -1.86
C ASP A 243 -9.77 -2.91 -3.10
N GLY A 244 -11.01 -3.17 -3.51
CA GLY A 244 -11.65 -2.52 -4.65
C GLY A 244 -11.92 -1.04 -4.42
N LEU A 245 -12.76 -0.68 -3.46
CA LEU A 245 -13.21 0.71 -3.29
C LEU A 245 -12.19 1.60 -2.54
N VAL A 246 -11.70 1.18 -1.37
CA VAL A 246 -10.82 2.04 -0.56
C VAL A 246 -9.43 2.13 -1.19
N HIS A 247 -8.77 0.99 -1.41
CA HIS A 247 -7.39 0.92 -1.93
C HIS A 247 -7.31 1.09 -3.45
N LYS A 248 -8.42 0.96 -4.16
CA LYS A 248 -8.48 1.12 -5.62
C LYS A 248 -7.53 0.15 -6.33
N ARG A 249 -7.41 -1.08 -5.81
CA ARG A 249 -6.69 -2.20 -6.47
C ARG A 249 -7.38 -2.59 -7.79
N PHE A 250 -8.71 -2.42 -7.88
CA PHE A 250 -9.52 -2.54 -9.10
C PHE A 250 -10.74 -1.58 -9.06
N PRO A 251 -11.33 -1.18 -10.19
CA PRO A 251 -12.47 -0.27 -10.22
C PRO A 251 -13.81 -0.98 -9.88
N VAL A 252 -14.49 -0.53 -8.83
CA VAL A 252 -15.79 -1.08 -8.37
C VAL A 252 -17.05 -0.46 -9.04
N GLY A 253 -16.85 0.34 -10.10
CA GLY A 253 -17.97 0.97 -10.81
C GLY A 253 -18.85 1.87 -9.93
N PRO A 254 -20.19 1.87 -10.13
CA PRO A 254 -21.12 2.77 -9.43
C PRO A 254 -21.13 2.66 -7.89
N ILE A 255 -20.67 1.55 -7.32
CA ILE A 255 -20.64 1.31 -5.86
C ILE A 255 -19.85 2.42 -5.14
N ALA A 256 -18.80 2.96 -5.79
CA ALA A 256 -17.99 4.06 -5.25
C ALA A 256 -18.76 5.39 -5.04
N ASN A 257 -19.95 5.54 -5.65
CA ASN A 257 -20.76 6.74 -5.55
C ASN A 257 -21.86 6.68 -4.48
N VAL A 258 -22.13 5.50 -3.91
CA VAL A 258 -23.12 5.31 -2.84
C VAL A 258 -22.70 6.10 -1.58
N PRO A 259 -23.58 6.90 -0.95
CA PRO A 259 -23.21 7.76 0.18
C PRO A 259 -22.55 7.03 1.35
N TYR A 260 -23.08 5.88 1.76
CA TYR A 260 -22.52 5.06 2.85
C TYR A 260 -21.12 4.54 2.52
N PHE A 261 -20.94 3.93 1.34
CA PHE A 261 -19.63 3.44 0.92
C PHE A 261 -18.60 4.58 0.70
N ARG A 262 -19.06 5.79 0.32
CA ARG A 262 -18.20 6.99 0.31
C ARG A 262 -17.78 7.41 1.73
N ARG A 263 -18.65 7.30 2.75
CA ARG A 263 -18.28 7.50 4.17
C ARG A 263 -17.30 6.42 4.66
N VAL A 264 -17.53 5.14 4.37
CA VAL A 264 -16.58 4.03 4.69
C VAL A 264 -15.20 4.30 4.09
N ALA A 265 -15.13 4.63 2.81
CA ALA A 265 -13.85 4.86 2.13
C ALA A 265 -13.17 6.17 2.55
N ALA A 266 -13.91 7.13 3.12
CA ALA A 266 -13.35 8.32 3.78
C ALA A 266 -12.83 7.99 5.19
N ALA A 267 -13.58 7.21 5.97
CA ALA A 267 -13.21 6.79 7.31
C ALA A 267 -11.89 6.00 7.32
N HIS A 268 -11.77 5.01 6.44
CA HIS A 268 -10.54 4.23 6.28
C HIS A 268 -9.39 5.05 5.65
N GLN A 269 -9.66 6.19 4.99
CA GLN A 269 -8.59 7.11 4.56
C GLN A 269 -8.01 7.92 5.72
N LEU A 270 -8.81 8.20 6.76
CA LEU A 270 -8.35 8.87 7.97
C LEU A 270 -7.50 7.95 8.85
N HIS A 271 -7.85 6.65 8.89
CA HIS A 271 -7.01 5.59 9.44
C HIS A 271 -5.59 5.61 8.86
N HIS A 272 -5.45 5.54 7.52
CA HIS A 272 -4.18 5.70 6.77
C HIS A 272 -3.52 7.10 6.86
N SER A 273 -3.97 7.96 7.78
CA SER A 273 -3.33 9.24 8.08
C SER A 273 -2.92 9.37 9.56
N ASP A 274 -2.99 8.26 10.32
CA ASP A 274 -2.66 8.15 11.74
C ASP A 274 -3.33 9.21 12.64
N LYS A 275 -4.49 9.72 12.21
CA LYS A 275 -5.33 10.62 12.99
C LYS A 275 -6.11 9.83 14.03
N PHE A 276 -6.53 10.50 15.10
CA PHE A 276 -7.35 9.92 16.18
C PHE A 276 -6.74 8.62 16.74
N ASP A 277 -5.42 8.60 16.96
CA ASP A 277 -4.64 7.45 17.44
C ASP A 277 -4.80 6.17 16.58
N GLY A 278 -5.07 6.34 15.28
CA GLY A 278 -5.29 5.26 14.32
C GLY A 278 -6.74 4.77 14.24
N VAL A 279 -7.69 5.43 14.91
CA VAL A 279 -9.13 5.16 14.73
C VAL A 279 -9.58 5.69 13.36
N PRO A 280 -10.35 4.93 12.55
CA PRO A 280 -11.05 3.69 12.86
C PRO A 280 -10.32 2.38 12.49
N TYR A 281 -10.71 1.26 13.11
CA TYR A 281 -10.22 -0.08 12.80
C TYR A 281 -11.26 -0.98 12.12
N GLY A 282 -12.57 -0.71 12.26
CA GLY A 282 -13.63 -1.42 11.54
C GLY A 282 -13.77 -0.93 10.10
N LEU A 283 -14.11 -1.81 9.16
CA LEU A 283 -14.34 -1.44 7.77
C LEU A 283 -15.73 -0.81 7.62
N PHE A 284 -16.77 -1.52 8.04
CA PHE A 284 -18.16 -1.06 7.95
C PHE A 284 -18.58 -0.20 9.15
N LEU A 285 -18.00 -0.45 10.33
CA LEU A 285 -18.21 0.34 11.54
C LEU A 285 -17.31 1.59 11.61
N GLY A 286 -16.31 1.73 10.74
CA GLY A 286 -15.34 2.83 10.82
C GLY A 286 -15.94 4.25 10.83
N PRO A 287 -17.01 4.57 10.07
CA PRO A 287 -17.69 5.85 10.19
C PRO A 287 -18.32 6.12 11.57
N LYS A 288 -18.70 5.07 12.31
CA LYS A 288 -19.23 5.15 13.69
C LYS A 288 -18.12 5.20 14.73
N GLU A 289 -17.00 4.52 14.51
CA GLU A 289 -15.83 4.67 15.39
C GLU A 289 -15.27 6.10 15.36
N LEU A 290 -15.26 6.75 14.18
CA LEU A 290 -14.91 8.16 14.08
C LEU A 290 -15.91 9.08 14.79
N GLU A 291 -17.19 8.71 14.82
CA GLU A 291 -18.21 9.42 15.61
C GLU A 291 -17.97 9.25 17.11
N GLU A 292 -17.64 8.03 17.56
CA GLU A 292 -17.30 7.69 18.95
C GLU A 292 -16.05 8.45 19.48
N VAL A 293 -15.15 8.92 18.60
CA VAL A 293 -13.96 9.73 18.97
C VAL A 293 -14.04 11.21 18.52
N GLY A 294 -15.20 11.69 18.08
CA GLY A 294 -15.42 13.09 17.70
C GLY A 294 -14.81 13.51 16.33
N GLY A 295 -14.33 12.57 15.53
CA GLY A 295 -13.75 12.80 14.21
C GLY A 295 -14.73 13.12 13.07
N LEU A 296 -16.00 13.40 13.38
CA LEU A 296 -17.07 13.66 12.39
C LEU A 296 -16.71 14.77 11.39
N GLU A 297 -16.20 15.91 11.86
CA GLU A 297 -15.85 17.01 10.95
C GLU A 297 -14.82 16.59 9.89
N GLU A 298 -13.81 15.83 10.30
CA GLU A 298 -12.71 15.42 9.43
C GLU A 298 -13.17 14.35 8.44
N LEU A 299 -14.06 13.45 8.88
CA LEU A 299 -14.78 12.53 8.02
C LEU A 299 -15.59 13.28 6.95
N GLU A 300 -16.30 14.34 7.32
CA GLU A 300 -17.09 15.12 6.37
C GLU A 300 -16.24 15.99 5.43
N LYS A 301 -15.10 16.52 5.89
CA LYS A 301 -14.10 17.16 5.01
C LYS A 301 -13.60 16.19 3.94
N GLU A 302 -13.25 14.95 4.31
CA GLU A 302 -12.78 13.93 3.37
C GLU A 302 -13.90 13.42 2.43
N VAL A 303 -15.13 13.23 2.93
CA VAL A 303 -16.30 12.89 2.09
C VAL A 303 -16.55 13.99 1.07
N ASN A 304 -16.53 15.27 1.48
CA ASN A 304 -16.72 16.40 0.58
C ASN A 304 -15.59 16.53 -0.44
N ARG A 305 -14.33 16.25 -0.06
CA ARG A 305 -13.20 16.15 -1.00
C ARG A 305 -13.45 15.06 -2.05
N ARG A 306 -13.91 13.87 -1.63
CA ARG A 306 -14.28 12.77 -2.55
C ARG A 306 -15.43 13.13 -3.48
N ILE A 307 -16.44 13.86 -2.99
CA ILE A 307 -17.54 14.37 -3.83
C ILE A 307 -17.00 15.33 -4.90
N LYS A 308 -16.15 16.30 -4.53
CA LYS A 308 -15.55 17.25 -5.48
C LYS A 308 -14.75 16.52 -6.57
N ILE A 309 -13.87 15.59 -6.20
CA ILE A 309 -13.11 14.74 -7.14
C ILE A 309 -14.05 13.96 -8.06
N SER A 310 -15.12 13.35 -7.53
CA SER A 310 -16.10 12.59 -8.35
C SER A 310 -16.91 13.45 -9.33
N LYS A 311 -16.88 14.78 -9.18
CA LYS A 311 -17.52 15.76 -10.06
C LYS A 311 -16.54 16.52 -10.97
N GLY A 312 -15.24 16.21 -10.92
CA GLY A 312 -14.21 16.97 -11.66
C GLY A 312 -14.01 18.40 -11.16
N LEU A 313 -14.30 18.66 -9.87
CA LEU A 313 -14.15 19.98 -9.23
C LEU A 313 -12.81 20.11 -8.45
N LEU A 314 -11.94 19.11 -8.58
CA LEU A 314 -10.57 18.97 -8.07
C LEU A 314 -9.81 18.00 -8.98
#